data_AF-A0AAV6BPZ5-F1
#
_entry.id   AF-A0AAV6BPZ5-F1
#
_cell.length_a   1.000
_cell.length_b   1.000
_cell.length_c   1.000
_cell.angle_alpha   90.00
_cell.angle_beta   90.00
_cell.angle_gamma   90.00
#
_symmetry.space_group_name_H-M   'P 1'
#
loop_
_entity.id
_entity.type
_entity.pdbx_description
1 polymer ?
#
loop_
_entity_poly.entity_id
_entity_poly.type
_entity_poly.pdbx_seq_one_letter_code
_entity_poly.pdbx_strand_id
1 'polypeptide(L)'
;MKAEGDAEYLLFVCQVGHSYSATTLLPEKEERVEQVLWSAVYLVEELADLLTDLAARGSGDQAPQREWPAARRRIQRLRDQARRLRELLNDNEPIDLSDASPPERDAA
;
A
#
# COMPACT_ATOMS: atom_id res chain seq x y z
N MET A 1 -2.46 1.39 -19.96
CA MET A 1 -3.31 0.20 -20.16
C MET A 1 -4.34 0.56 -21.22
N LYS A 2 -4.69 -0.37 -22.12
CA LYS A 2 -5.78 -0.16 -23.09
C LYS A 2 -6.80 -1.29 -22.91
N ALA A 3 -8.08 -0.95 -23.04
CA ALA A 3 -9.17 -1.90 -23.08
C ALA A 3 -9.49 -2.22 -24.54
N GLU A 4 -9.58 -3.50 -24.88
CA GLU A 4 -9.95 -4.00 -26.21
C GLU A 4 -11.05 -5.05 -26.04
N GLY A 5 -12.16 -4.93 -26.79
CA GLY A 5 -13.29 -5.87 -26.74
C GLY A 5 -14.67 -5.21 -26.67
N ASP A 6 -15.72 -6.03 -26.75
CA ASP A 6 -17.12 -5.64 -26.52
C ASP A 6 -17.49 -5.87 -25.03
N ALA A 7 -18.61 -5.31 -24.55
CA ALA A 7 -18.99 -5.34 -23.13
C ALA A 7 -19.06 -6.76 -22.52
N GLU A 8 -19.28 -7.78 -23.34
CA GLU A 8 -19.28 -9.20 -22.95
C GLU A 8 -17.89 -9.80 -22.71
N TYR A 9 -16.82 -9.25 -23.33
CA TYR A 9 -15.45 -9.78 -23.25
C TYR A 9 -14.42 -8.64 -23.29
N LEU A 10 -14.25 -7.95 -22.16
CA LEU A 10 -13.23 -6.92 -21.98
C LEU A 10 -11.85 -7.55 -21.71
N LEU A 11 -10.92 -7.35 -22.64
CA LEU A 11 -9.51 -7.69 -22.48
C LEU A 11 -8.69 -6.45 -22.14
N PHE A 12 -7.82 -6.57 -21.14
CA PHE A 12 -6.90 -5.53 -20.74
C PHE A 12 -5.50 -5.87 -21.21
N VAL A 13 -4.92 -5.00 -22.04
CA VAL A 13 -3.56 -5.16 -22.55
C VAL A 13 -2.60 -4.26 -21.78
N CYS A 14 -1.60 -4.89 -21.16
CA CYS A 14 -0.53 -4.17 -20.45
C CYS A 14 0.46 -3.55 -21.45
N GLN A 15 1.31 -2.61 -21.00
CA GLN A 15 2.27 -1.94 -21.90
C GLN A 15 3.33 -2.88 -22.50
N VAL A 16 3.47 -4.09 -21.96
CA VAL A 16 4.41 -5.11 -22.47
C VAL A 16 3.71 -6.26 -23.22
N GLY A 17 2.40 -6.15 -23.49
CA GLY A 17 1.68 -7.02 -24.44
C GLY A 17 0.96 -8.24 -23.85
N HIS A 18 0.87 -8.39 -22.53
CA HIS A 18 0.03 -9.43 -21.92
C HIS A 18 -1.44 -9.03 -21.95
N SER A 19 -2.31 -10.00 -22.25
CA SER A 19 -3.76 -9.86 -22.24
C SER A 19 -4.33 -10.51 -20.98
N TYR A 20 -5.15 -9.77 -20.23
CA TYR A 20 -5.81 -10.26 -19.03
C TYR A 20 -7.32 -10.02 -19.10
N SER A 21 -8.11 -10.89 -18.47
CA SER A 21 -9.52 -10.61 -18.21
C SER A 21 -9.67 -9.61 -17.05
N ALA A 22 -10.81 -8.93 -16.96
CA ALA A 22 -11.14 -8.08 -15.82
C ALA A 22 -11.03 -8.82 -14.48
N THR A 23 -11.53 -10.07 -14.46
CA THR A 23 -11.62 -10.94 -13.29
C THR A 23 -10.28 -11.40 -12.75
N THR A 24 -9.24 -11.45 -13.59
CA THR A 24 -7.88 -11.80 -13.16
C THR A 24 -7.04 -10.57 -12.88
N LEU A 25 -7.15 -9.54 -13.73
CA LEU A 25 -6.31 -8.35 -13.59
C LEU A 25 -6.67 -7.49 -12.39
N LEU A 26 -7.96 -7.28 -12.11
CA LEU A 26 -8.37 -6.36 -11.06
C LEU A 26 -7.93 -6.85 -9.67
N PRO A 27 -8.21 -8.11 -9.26
CA PRO A 27 -7.76 -8.60 -7.95
C PRO A 27 -6.23 -8.56 -7.80
N GLU A 28 -5.47 -8.93 -8.83
CA GLU A 28 -4.01 -8.86 -8.80
C GLU A 28 -3.50 -7.42 -8.62
N LYS A 29 -4.18 -6.43 -9.23
CA LYS A 29 -3.83 -5.02 -9.07
C LYS A 29 -4.18 -4.49 -7.69
N GLU A 30 -5.35 -4.84 -7.17
CA GLU A 30 -5.78 -4.46 -5.82
C GLU A 30 -4.85 -5.04 -4.76
N GLU A 31 -4.55 -6.34 -4.83
CA GLU A 31 -3.60 -7.00 -3.91
C GLU A 31 -2.22 -6.33 -3.99
N ARG A 32 -1.73 -6.03 -5.19
CA ARG A 32 -0.41 -5.41 -5.35
C ARG A 32 -0.35 -4.01 -4.76
N VAL A 33 -1.42 -3.22 -4.91
CA VAL A 33 -1.53 -1.88 -4.31
C VAL A 33 -1.52 -2.01 -2.78
N GLU A 34 -2.33 -2.91 -2.23
CA GLU A 34 -2.41 -3.15 -0.79
C GLU A 34 -1.05 -3.57 -0.20
N GLN A 35 -0.36 -4.53 -0.82
CA GLN A 35 0.98 -4.96 -0.39
C GLN A 35 1.98 -3.81 -0.32
N VAL A 36 1.99 -2.94 -1.32
CA VAL A 36 2.90 -1.78 -1.38
C VAL A 36 2.57 -0.77 -0.30
N LEU A 37 1.29 -0.52 -0.04
CA LEU A 37 0.83 0.41 0.98
C LEU A 37 1.15 -0.11 2.39
N TRP A 38 0.97 -1.41 2.67
CA TRP A 38 1.40 -2.03 3.92
C TRP A 38 2.91 -1.96 4.13
N SER A 39 3.68 -2.18 3.06
CA SER A 39 5.14 -2.01 3.10
C SER A 39 5.53 -0.57 3.46
N ALA A 40 4.83 0.43 2.90
CA ALA A 40 5.08 1.83 3.22
C ALA A 40 4.74 2.16 4.68
N VAL A 41 3.65 1.62 5.24
CA VAL A 41 3.33 1.75 6.68
C VAL A 41 4.49 1.26 7.53
N TYR A 42 4.95 0.03 7.27
CA TYR A 42 6.03 -0.58 8.03
C TYR A 42 7.32 0.27 8.00
N LEU A 43 7.72 0.74 6.81
CA LEU A 43 8.92 1.56 6.64
C LEU A 43 8.83 2.91 7.38
N VAL A 44 7.64 3.52 7.43
CA VAL A 44 7.41 4.78 8.16
C VAL A 44 7.55 4.58 9.67
N GLU A 45 7.07 3.45 10.18
CA GLU A 45 7.20 3.08 11.60
C GLU A 45 8.63 2.75 11.99
N GLU A 46 9.30 1.93 11.19
CA GLU A 46 10.70 1.57 11.41
C GLU A 46 11.59 2.82 11.50
N LEU A 47 11.32 3.83 10.65
CA LEU A 47 12.02 5.11 10.74
C LEU A 47 11.69 5.89 12.02
N ALA A 48 10.44 5.83 12.51
CA ALA A 48 10.06 6.47 13.75
C ALA A 48 10.75 5.82 14.96
N ASP A 49 10.89 4.50 14.94
CA ASP A 49 11.56 3.73 15.98
C ASP A 49 13.08 3.97 15.97
N LEU A 50 13.70 3.95 14.79
CA LEU A 50 15.12 4.29 14.63
C LEU A 50 15.43 5.71 15.16
N LEU A 51 14.58 6.70 14.87
CA LEU A 51 14.75 8.06 15.39
C LEU A 51 14.53 8.13 16.91
N THR A 52 13.63 7.30 17.44
CA THR A 52 13.40 7.19 18.89
C THR A 52 14.64 6.67 19.60
N ASP A 53 15.24 5.60 19.07
CA ASP A 53 16.47 5.00 19.60
C ASP A 53 17.66 5.96 19.56
N LEU A 54 17.84 6.67 18.43
CA LEU A 54 18.91 7.66 18.30
C LEU A 54 18.73 8.82 19.29
N ALA A 55 17.50 9.31 19.47
CA ALA A 55 17.21 10.37 20.43
C ALA A 55 17.46 9.92 21.89
N ALA A 56 17.16 8.67 22.22
CA ALA A 56 17.42 8.09 23.54
C ALA A 56 18.93 7.93 23.80
N ARG A 57 19.71 7.43 22.83
CA ARG A 57 21.16 7.21 22.96
C ARG A 57 21.97 8.50 23.00
N GLY A 58 21.52 9.56 22.33
CA GLY A 58 22.14 10.89 22.39
C GLY A 58 22.01 11.60 23.75
N SER A 59 21.30 10.99 24.71
CA SER A 59 21.01 11.53 26.04
C SER A 59 21.95 11.01 27.16
N GLY A 60 23.10 10.43 26.81
CA GLY A 60 24.04 9.81 27.78
C GLY A 60 24.81 10.78 28.69
N ASP A 61 25.24 10.23 29.83
CA ASP A 61 25.70 10.85 31.10
C ASP A 61 26.83 11.90 31.09
N GLN A 62 27.43 12.23 29.93
CA GLN A 62 28.64 13.09 29.88
C GLN A 62 28.53 14.32 28.97
N ALA A 63 27.39 14.53 28.31
CA ALA A 63 27.12 15.74 27.54
C ALA A 63 25.83 16.40 28.03
N PRO A 64 25.76 17.75 28.12
CA PRO A 64 24.52 18.42 28.48
C PRO A 64 23.43 17.94 27.53
N GLN A 65 22.38 17.39 28.12
CA GLN A 65 21.24 16.74 27.48
C GLN A 65 20.78 17.58 26.29
N ARG A 66 21.29 17.25 25.10
CA ARG A 66 21.01 18.03 23.90
C ARG A 66 19.66 17.54 23.44
N GLU A 67 18.62 18.16 24.00
CA GLU A 67 17.27 17.91 23.54
C GLU A 67 17.26 18.02 22.02
N TRP A 68 16.60 17.07 21.37
CA TRP A 68 16.45 17.07 19.91
C TRP A 68 14.98 17.37 19.53
N PRO A 69 14.47 18.61 19.74
CA PRO A 69 13.09 18.96 19.44
C PRO A 69 12.68 18.64 18.00
N ALA A 70 13.62 18.76 17.05
CA ALA A 70 13.38 18.42 15.66
C ALA A 70 13.08 16.92 15.47
N ALA A 71 13.82 16.04 16.16
CA ALA A 71 13.58 14.59 16.13
C ALA A 71 12.24 14.24 16.79
N ARG A 72 11.92 14.81 17.97
CA ARG A 72 10.61 14.59 18.62
C ARG A 72 9.44 14.94 17.69
N ARG A 73 9.50 16.12 17.05
CA ARG A 73 8.49 16.54 16.07
C ARG A 73 8.44 15.62 14.85
N ARG A 74 9.58 15.10 14.39
CA ARG A 74 9.63 14.18 13.24
C ARG A 74 9.04 12.81 13.59
N ILE A 75 9.39 12.24 14.75
CA ILE A 75 8.84 10.98 15.25
C ILE A 75 7.32 11.08 15.35
N GLN A 76 6.79 12.16 15.93
CA GLN A 76 5.34 12.36 16.03
C GLN A 76 4.67 12.39 14.66
N ARG A 77 5.23 13.13 13.70
CA ARG A 77 4.69 13.17 12.33
C ARG A 77 4.70 11.80 11.65
N LEU A 78 5.77 11.01 11.83
CA LEU A 78 5.86 9.67 11.24
C LEU A 78 4.79 8.74 11.84
N ARG A 79 4.60 8.78 13.16
CA ARG A 79 3.55 8.01 13.84
C ARG A 79 2.15 8.40 13.38
N ASP A 80 1.90 9.71 13.24
CA ASP A 80 0.63 10.20 12.70
C ASP A 80 0.41 9.79 11.24
N GLN A 81 1.46 9.78 10.43
CA GLN A 81 1.40 9.30 9.04
C GLN A 81 1.09 7.80 8.96
N ALA A 82 1.81 6.98 9.73
CA ALA A 82 1.57 5.53 9.78
C ALA A 82 0.14 5.21 10.23
N ARG A 83 -0.37 5.91 11.26
CA ARG A 83 -1.75 5.75 11.73
C ARG A 83 -2.77 6.08 10.64
N ARG A 84 -2.64 7.22 9.97
CA ARG A 84 -3.56 7.63 8.89
C ARG A 84 -3.52 6.68 7.69
N LEU A 85 -2.33 6.18 7.35
CA LEU A 85 -2.18 5.17 6.29
C LEU A 85 -2.87 3.86 6.66
N ARG A 86 -2.78 3.42 7.92
CA ARG A 86 -3.53 2.26 8.39
C ARG A 86 -5.04 2.46 8.36
N GLU A 87 -5.51 3.61 8.80
CA GLU A 87 -6.94 3.97 8.73
C GLU A 87 -7.43 3.84 7.28
N LEU A 88 -6.71 4.44 6.33
CA LEU A 88 -7.02 4.32 4.89
C LEU A 88 -6.98 2.88 4.37
N LEU A 89 -6.02 2.07 4.81
CA LEU A 89 -5.88 0.68 4.37
C LEU A 89 -6.99 -0.22 4.93
N ASN A 90 -7.38 -0.01 6.18
CA ASN A 90 -8.45 -0.78 6.81
C ASN A 90 -9.83 -0.48 6.19
N ASP A 91 -10.00 0.73 5.66
CA ASP A 91 -11.23 1.14 4.95
C ASP A 91 -11.21 0.77 3.45
N ASN A 92 -10.11 0.20 2.95
CA ASN A 92 -9.95 -0.16 1.54
C ASN A 92 -10.53 -1.56 1.28
N GLU A 93 -11.75 -1.63 0.76
CA GLU A 93 -12.42 -2.88 0.39
C GLU A 93 -12.21 -3.17 -1.11
N PRO A 94 -11.64 -4.34 -1.47
CA PRO A 94 -11.53 -4.80 -2.86
C PRO A 94 -12.90 -4.92 -3.53
N ILE A 95 -12.95 -4.72 -4.85
CA ILE A 95 -14.20 -4.95 -5.59
C ILE A 95 -14.38 -6.45 -5.80
N ASP A 96 -15.49 -7.00 -5.29
CA ASP A 96 -15.88 -8.38 -5.59
C ASP A 96 -16.50 -8.47 -6.99
N LEU A 97 -15.77 -9.09 -7.92
CA LEU A 97 -16.23 -9.34 -9.30
C LEU A 97 -16.89 -10.73 -9.47
N SER A 98 -16.99 -11.55 -8.42
CA SER A 98 -17.57 -12.89 -8.52
C SER A 98 -19.06 -12.86 -8.90
N ASP A 99 -19.77 -11.80 -8.50
CA ASP A 99 -21.16 -11.50 -8.87
C ASP A 99 -21.36 -11.11 -10.35
N ALA A 100 -20.27 -10.84 -11.09
CA ALA A 100 -20.31 -10.37 -12.48
C ALA A 100 -19.96 -11.45 -13.52
N SER A 101 -19.85 -12.73 -13.13
CA SER A 101 -19.43 -13.80 -14.04
C SER A 101 -20.43 -13.97 -15.21
N PRO A 102 -20.03 -13.74 -16.47
CA PRO A 102 -20.84 -14.12 -17.62
C PRO A 102 -20.98 -15.63 -17.65
N PRO A 103 -22.10 -16.19 -18.13
CA PRO A 103 -22.24 -17.65 -18.27
C PRO A 103 -21.10 -18.21 -19.13
N GLU A 104 -20.32 -19.15 -18.57
CA GLU A 104 -19.32 -19.89 -19.31
C GLU A 104 -20.00 -20.58 -20.51
N ARG A 105 -19.53 -20.30 -21.73
CA ARG A 105 -19.93 -21.08 -22.91
C ARG A 105 -19.00 -22.28 -23.01
N ASP A 106 -19.57 -23.47 -22.83
CA ASP A 106 -18.93 -24.71 -23.27
C ASP A 106 -18.59 -24.60 -24.76
N ALA A 107 -17.33 -24.88 -25.09
CA ALA A 107 -16.86 -24.96 -26.47
C ALA A 107 -17.56 -26.13 -27.16
N ALA A 108 -18.42 -25.82 -28.13
CA ALA A 108 -19.04 -26.77 -29.05
C ALA A 108 -18.11 -27.09 -30.23
#